data_AF-X1EMY0-F1
#
_entry.id   AF-X1EMY0-F1
#
_cell.length_a   1.000
_cell.length_b   1.000
_cell.length_c   1.000
_cell.angle_alpha   90.00
_cell.angle_beta   90.00
_cell.angle_gamma   90.00
#
_symmetry.space_group_name_H-M   'P 1'
#
loop_
_entity.id
_entity.type
_entity.pdbx_description
1 polymer ?
#
loop_
_entity_poly.entity_id
_entity_poly.type
_entity_poly.pdbx_seq_one_letter_code
_entity_poly.pdbx_strand_id
1 'polypeptide(L)'
;VREEPVRGRVASEPARDRGDWRAIFRVMAAEAQRDAEVDAFRKRSRLLSWWNDGSTYVLVRTVILRLLGLVYFVAFVSAILQAPGLIGEHGLLPARNWLGDVARVSGSRVEAFFRLPSLFWIDSSDTTLVVVCAIGALLALAVMAGVTN
;
A
#
# COMPACT_ATOMS: atom_id res chain seq x y z
N VAL A 1 63.89 -62.16 14.80
CA VAL A 1 64.10 -62.21 13.32
C VAL A 1 62.97 -63.02 12.70
N ARG A 2 62.36 -62.52 11.62
CA ARG A 2 61.26 -63.02 10.76
C ARG A 2 60.00 -62.12 10.82
N GLU A 3 59.88 -61.10 9.96
CA GLU A 3 59.43 -61.11 8.53
C GLU A 3 57.91 -61.40 8.42
N GLU A 4 57.06 -60.38 8.17
CA GLU A 4 56.34 -60.09 6.89
C GLU A 4 54.80 -60.32 7.08
N PRO A 5 53.84 -59.87 6.25
CA PRO A 5 53.93 -59.13 4.97
C PRO A 5 52.94 -57.95 4.78
N VAL A 6 53.25 -57.15 3.76
CA VAL A 6 52.40 -56.13 3.13
C VAL A 6 51.31 -56.77 2.26
N ARG A 7 50.01 -56.48 2.49
CA ARG A 7 49.00 -56.55 1.41
C ARG A 7 47.68 -55.79 1.69
N GLY A 8 47.35 -54.90 0.75
CA GLY A 8 45.97 -54.59 0.38
C GLY A 8 45.37 -53.29 0.94
N ARG A 9 45.73 -52.13 0.38
CA ARG A 9 44.92 -50.91 0.52
C ARG A 9 43.68 -51.05 -0.36
N VAL A 10 42.67 -51.75 0.16
CA VAL A 10 41.31 -51.67 -0.34
C VAL A 10 40.88 -50.21 -0.15
N ALA A 11 40.59 -49.51 -1.24
CA ALA A 11 40.00 -48.18 -1.15
C ALA A 11 38.60 -48.35 -0.53
N SER A 12 38.53 -48.20 0.79
CA SER A 12 37.29 -48.22 1.54
C SER A 12 36.45 -47.02 1.10
N GLU A 13 35.30 -47.29 0.49
CA GLU A 13 34.14 -46.39 0.48
C GLU A 13 34.07 -45.66 1.83
N PRO A 14 33.90 -44.33 1.87
CA PRO A 14 33.79 -43.63 3.14
C PRO A 14 32.57 -44.17 3.87
N ALA A 15 32.85 -44.99 4.88
CA ALA A 15 31.89 -45.57 5.78
C ALA A 15 31.07 -44.43 6.37
N ARG A 16 29.80 -44.36 5.99
CA ARG A 16 28.81 -43.54 6.65
C ARG A 16 28.64 -44.09 8.06
N ASP A 17 29.44 -43.55 8.98
CA ASP A 17 29.48 -43.91 10.39
C ASP A 17 28.07 -43.79 10.96
N ARG A 18 27.50 -44.95 11.30
CA ARG A 18 26.12 -45.10 11.77
C ARG A 18 25.99 -44.79 13.28
N GLY A 19 27.09 -44.37 13.93
CA GLY A 19 27.18 -44.18 15.38
C GLY A 19 27.37 -42.74 15.87
N ASP A 20 27.60 -41.75 15.01
CA ASP A 20 27.79 -40.37 15.45
C ASP A 20 26.45 -39.65 15.73
N TRP A 21 25.76 -40.12 16.77
CA TRP A 21 24.56 -39.47 17.31
C TRP A 21 24.86 -38.04 17.77
N ARG A 22 26.11 -37.74 18.13
CA ARG A 22 26.51 -36.41 18.58
C ARG A 22 26.55 -35.42 17.42
N ALA A 23 26.89 -35.86 16.20
CA ALA A 23 26.70 -35.06 15.00
C ALA A 23 25.22 -34.83 14.70
N ILE A 24 24.38 -35.87 14.77
CA ILE A 24 22.93 -35.72 14.56
C ILE A 24 22.32 -34.75 15.59
N PHE A 25 22.67 -34.86 16.88
CA PHE A 25 22.19 -33.93 17.90
C PHE A 25 22.67 -32.49 17.68
N ARG A 26 23.91 -32.29 17.20
CA ARG A 26 24.41 -30.95 16.86
C ARG A 26 23.68 -30.35 15.67
N VAL A 27 23.38 -31.16 14.65
CA VAL A 27 22.59 -30.73 13.49
C VAL A 27 21.15 -30.41 13.90
N MET A 28 20.51 -31.29 14.66
CA MET A 28 19.15 -31.09 15.18
C MET A 28 19.05 -29.86 16.07
N ALA A 29 20.04 -29.63 16.94
CA ALA A 29 20.08 -28.44 17.79
C ALA A 29 20.31 -27.15 16.97
N ALA A 30 21.14 -27.22 15.93
CA ALA A 30 21.35 -26.10 15.01
C ALA A 30 20.11 -25.80 14.16
N GLU A 31 19.36 -26.83 13.73
CA GLU A 31 18.08 -26.69 13.03
C GLU A 31 17.02 -26.10 13.96
N ALA A 32 16.86 -26.63 15.18
CA ALA A 32 15.93 -26.09 16.17
C ALA A 32 16.21 -24.62 16.51
N GLN A 33 17.50 -24.23 16.58
CA GLN A 33 17.88 -22.85 16.84
C GLN A 33 17.63 -21.93 15.63
N ARG A 34 17.88 -22.42 14.40
CA ARG A 34 17.52 -21.71 13.17
C ARG A 34 16.01 -21.52 13.07
N ASP A 35 15.23 -22.53 13.39
CA ASP A 35 13.77 -22.47 13.34
C ASP A 35 13.23 -21.46 14.37
N ALA A 36 13.79 -21.43 15.59
CA ALA A 36 13.43 -20.45 16.60
C ALA A 36 13.79 -19.00 16.18
N GLU A 37 14.92 -18.81 15.49
CA GLU A 37 15.32 -17.51 14.95
C GLU A 37 14.40 -17.08 13.79
N VAL A 38 14.09 -18.00 12.87
CA VAL A 38 13.15 -17.79 11.76
C VAL A 38 11.75 -17.46 12.29
N ASP A 39 11.29 -18.13 13.35
CA ASP A 39 10.01 -17.84 14.00
C ASP A 39 10.02 -16.52 14.77
N ALA A 40 11.15 -16.14 15.37
CA ALA A 40 11.32 -14.82 15.99
C ALA A 40 11.28 -13.70 14.95
N PHE A 41 11.83 -13.91 13.75
CA PHE A 41 11.68 -13.00 12.60
C PHE A 41 10.24 -12.98 12.07
N ARG A 42 9.56 -14.14 12.01
CA ARG A 42 8.16 -14.27 11.57
C ARG A 42 7.18 -13.58 12.53
N LYS A 43 7.43 -13.62 13.85
CA LYS A 43 6.64 -12.93 14.89
C LYS A 43 6.79 -11.39 14.88
N ARG A 44 7.68 -10.83 14.06
CA ARG A 44 8.06 -9.40 14.12
C ARG A 44 7.42 -8.52 13.04
N SER A 45 6.42 -9.00 12.30
CA SER A 45 5.64 -8.13 11.40
C SER A 45 4.63 -7.27 12.16
N ARG A 46 5.11 -6.43 13.10
CA ARG A 46 4.31 -5.42 13.83
C ARG A 46 3.56 -4.45 12.90
N LEU A 47 4.03 -4.31 11.67
CA LEU A 47 3.40 -3.50 10.63
C LEU A 47 2.14 -4.16 10.06
N LEU A 48 2.11 -5.50 9.95
CA LEU A 48 0.95 -6.24 9.46
C LEU A 48 -0.07 -6.52 10.56
N SER A 49 0.36 -6.57 11.83
CA SER A 49 -0.56 -6.68 12.96
C SER A 49 -1.40 -5.41 13.16
N TRP A 50 -0.86 -4.21 12.87
CA TRP A 50 -1.67 -2.97 12.86
C TRP A 50 -2.89 -3.12 11.95
N TRP A 51 -2.72 -3.74 10.78
CA TRP A 51 -3.82 -3.93 9.83
C TRP A 51 -4.84 -4.98 10.25
N ASN A 52 -4.50 -5.88 11.18
CA ASN A 52 -5.26 -7.11 11.44
C ASN A 52 -5.53 -7.40 12.92
N ASP A 53 -5.30 -6.45 13.84
CA ASP A 53 -5.78 -6.60 15.22
C ASP A 53 -7.32 -6.54 15.21
N GLY A 54 -7.92 -7.73 15.32
CA GLY A 54 -9.29 -8.04 14.96
C GLY A 54 -10.34 -7.11 15.55
N SER A 55 -11.19 -6.61 14.65
CA SER A 55 -12.66 -6.58 14.76
C SER A 55 -13.31 -6.08 16.07
N THR A 56 -12.61 -5.29 16.89
CA THR A 56 -13.23 -4.75 18.12
C THR A 56 -14.03 -3.47 17.84
N TYR A 57 -13.78 -2.81 16.70
CA TYR A 57 -14.38 -1.51 16.36
C TYR A 57 -15.20 -1.51 15.06
N VAL A 58 -15.76 -2.65 14.64
CA VAL A 58 -16.56 -2.71 13.39
C VAL A 58 -17.70 -1.69 13.44
N LEU A 59 -18.44 -1.62 14.56
CA LEU A 59 -19.54 -0.67 14.73
C LEU A 59 -19.09 0.79 14.56
N VAL A 60 -18.01 1.17 15.27
CA VAL A 60 -17.47 2.54 15.24
C VAL A 60 -16.94 2.87 13.84
N ARG A 61 -16.20 1.95 13.21
CA ARG A 61 -15.70 2.09 11.84
C ARG A 61 -16.85 2.29 10.85
N THR A 62 -17.88 1.46 10.89
CA THR A 62 -19.04 1.58 9.99
C THR A 62 -19.76 2.91 10.20
N VAL A 63 -19.99 3.33 11.44
CA VAL A 63 -20.67 4.61 11.75
C VAL A 63 -19.85 5.80 11.28
N ILE A 64 -18.54 5.83 11.58
CA ILE A 64 -17.64 6.91 11.15
C ILE A 64 -17.61 6.99 9.63
N LEU A 65 -17.46 5.85 8.93
CA LEU A 65 -17.44 5.85 7.46
C LEU A 65 -18.76 6.32 6.86
N ARG A 66 -19.91 5.97 7.45
CA ARG A 66 -21.22 6.46 6.99
C ARG A 66 -21.41 7.95 7.19
N LEU A 67 -21.06 8.47 8.37
CA LEU A 67 -21.12 9.91 8.64
C LEU A 67 -20.17 10.69 7.73
N LEU A 68 -18.96 10.16 7.52
CA LEU A 68 -17.99 10.74 6.61
C LEU A 68 -18.55 10.77 5.18
N GLY A 69 -19.07 9.65 4.69
CA GLY A 69 -19.72 9.55 3.38
C GLY A 69 -20.87 10.55 3.22
N LEU A 70 -21.71 10.74 4.25
CA LEU A 70 -22.79 11.72 4.24
C LEU A 70 -22.27 13.15 4.12
N VAL A 71 -21.26 13.54 4.91
CA VAL A 71 -20.66 14.88 4.86
C VAL A 71 -20.05 15.14 3.48
N TYR A 72 -19.29 14.19 2.94
CA TYR A 72 -18.72 14.32 1.60
C TYR A 72 -19.78 14.36 0.51
N PHE A 73 -20.85 13.57 0.62
CA PHE A 73 -21.95 13.60 -0.34
C PHE A 73 -22.59 14.98 -0.40
N VAL A 74 -22.93 15.55 0.77
CA VAL A 74 -23.47 16.92 0.87
C VAL A 74 -22.48 17.95 0.30
N ALA A 75 -21.19 17.82 0.62
CA ALA A 75 -20.15 18.71 0.10
C ALA A 75 -20.05 18.66 -1.43
N PHE A 76 -20.05 17.47 -2.04
CA PHE A 76 -19.98 17.31 -3.49
C PHE A 76 -21.25 17.79 -4.19
N VAL A 77 -22.44 17.52 -3.63
CA VAL A 77 -23.71 18.05 -4.17
C VAL A 77 -23.73 19.58 -4.11
N SER A 78 -23.27 20.17 -3.00
CA SER A 78 -23.10 21.62 -2.88
C SER A 78 -22.10 22.15 -3.92
N ALA A 79 -20.99 21.44 -4.15
CA ALA A 79 -20.01 21.79 -5.16
C ALA A 79 -20.58 21.73 -6.58
N ILE A 80 -21.45 20.77 -6.93
CA ILE A 80 -22.11 20.72 -8.25
C ILE A 80 -22.88 22.01 -8.55
N LEU A 81 -23.57 22.57 -7.54
CA LEU A 81 -24.40 23.77 -7.72
C LEU A 81 -23.59 25.07 -7.70
N GLN A 82 -22.52 25.14 -6.90
CA GLN A 82 -21.78 26.38 -6.65
C GLN A 82 -20.44 26.48 -7.38
N ALA A 83 -19.75 25.35 -7.59
CA ALA A 83 -18.41 25.35 -8.19
C ALA A 83 -18.40 25.89 -9.63
N PRO A 84 -19.34 25.54 -10.53
CA PRO A 84 -19.36 26.12 -11.88
C PRO A 84 -19.51 27.64 -11.87
N GLY A 85 -20.30 28.20 -10.94
CA GLY A 85 -20.47 29.65 -10.81
C GLY A 85 -19.23 30.39 -10.28
N LEU A 86 -18.35 29.71 -9.53
CA LEU A 86 -17.14 30.30 -8.99
C LEU A 86 -15.93 30.12 -9.92
N ILE A 87 -15.65 28.87 -10.29
CA ILE A 87 -14.42 28.44 -10.96
C ILE A 87 -14.62 27.94 -12.39
N GLY A 88 -15.87 27.92 -12.88
CA GLY A 88 -16.20 27.56 -14.25
C GLY A 88 -15.70 28.55 -15.30
N GLU A 89 -15.89 28.23 -16.57
CA GLU A 89 -15.48 29.03 -17.73
C GLU A 89 -16.11 30.44 -17.72
N HIS A 90 -17.33 30.56 -17.19
CA HIS A 90 -18.04 31.82 -16.99
C HIS A 90 -18.09 32.26 -15.52
N GLY A 91 -17.29 31.64 -14.66
CA GLY A 91 -17.25 31.93 -13.23
C GLY A 91 -16.52 33.23 -12.89
N LEU A 92 -16.63 33.66 -11.64
CA LEU A 92 -15.93 34.86 -11.13
C LEU A 92 -14.40 34.74 -11.23
N LEU A 93 -13.87 33.53 -11.09
CA LEU A 93 -12.45 33.22 -11.22
C LEU A 93 -12.27 32.01 -12.16
N PRO A 94 -12.29 32.21 -13.48
CA PRO A 94 -12.16 31.11 -14.43
C PRO A 94 -10.85 30.36 -14.21
N ALA A 95 -10.93 29.09 -13.80
CA ALA A 95 -9.75 28.27 -13.48
C ALA A 95 -8.79 28.19 -14.68
N ARG A 96 -9.35 28.19 -15.90
CA ARG A 96 -8.60 28.19 -17.16
C ARG A 96 -7.67 29.38 -17.31
N ASN A 97 -8.14 30.58 -16.96
CA ASN A 97 -7.36 31.80 -17.09
C ASN A 97 -6.25 31.83 -16.02
N TRP A 98 -6.60 31.48 -14.79
CA TRP A 98 -5.65 31.44 -13.67
C TRP A 98 -4.52 30.42 -13.89
N LEU A 99 -4.84 29.20 -14.31
CA LEU A 99 -3.85 28.17 -14.65
C LEU A 99 -3.00 28.57 -15.86
N GLY A 100 -3.58 29.29 -16.83
CA GLY A 100 -2.87 29.87 -17.95
C GLY A 100 -1.82 30.90 -17.52
N ASP A 101 -2.15 31.75 -16.55
CA ASP A 101 -1.23 32.74 -15.99
C ASP A 101 -0.11 32.08 -15.19
N VAL A 102 -0.44 31.09 -14.36
CA VAL A 102 0.55 30.29 -13.61
C VAL A 102 1.52 29.57 -14.56
N ALA A 103 1.01 29.00 -15.66
CA ALA A 103 1.84 28.34 -16.67
C ALA A 103 2.76 29.32 -17.40
N ARG A 104 2.27 30.54 -17.69
CA ARG A 104 3.08 31.61 -18.29
C ARG A 104 4.20 32.07 -17.36
N VAL A 105 3.90 32.24 -16.07
CA VAL A 105 4.89 32.66 -15.07
C VAL A 105 5.93 31.56 -14.78
N SER A 106 5.52 30.30 -14.78
CA SER A 106 6.43 29.16 -14.55
C SER A 106 7.20 28.74 -15.81
N GLY A 107 6.99 29.39 -16.95
CA GLY A 107 7.68 29.11 -18.21
C GLY A 107 7.23 27.85 -18.96
N SER A 108 6.75 26.82 -18.27
CA SER A 108 6.20 25.60 -18.87
C SER A 108 5.00 25.08 -18.07
N ARG A 109 4.03 24.47 -18.78
CA ARG A 109 2.86 23.82 -18.16
C ARG A 109 3.28 22.65 -17.26
N VAL A 110 4.34 21.93 -17.62
CA VAL A 110 4.83 20.78 -16.83
C VAL A 110 5.40 21.26 -15.50
N GLU A 111 6.18 22.33 -15.52
CA GLU A 111 6.77 22.89 -14.30
C GLU A 111 5.73 23.53 -13.39
N ALA A 112 4.73 24.19 -13.98
CA ALA A 112 3.57 24.70 -13.26
C ALA A 112 2.74 23.58 -12.59
N PHE A 113 2.61 22.41 -13.24
CA PHE A 113 1.92 21.26 -12.66
C PHE A 113 2.63 20.74 -11.40
N PHE A 114 3.97 20.67 -11.40
CA PHE A 114 4.73 20.25 -10.22
C PHE A 114 4.63 21.25 -9.06
N ARG A 115 4.44 22.54 -9.35
CA ARG A 115 4.22 23.56 -8.32
C ARG A 115 2.80 23.55 -7.76
N LEU A 116 1.80 23.36 -8.62
CA LEU A 116 0.38 23.41 -8.29
C LEU A 116 -0.35 22.19 -8.88
N PRO A 117 -0.22 21.00 -8.28
CA PRO A 117 -0.88 19.81 -8.78
C PRO A 117 -2.40 19.95 -8.64
N SER A 118 -3.12 19.90 -9.77
CA SER A 118 -4.58 19.97 -9.81
C SER A 118 -5.16 19.14 -10.94
N LEU A 119 -6.41 18.67 -10.78
CA LEU A 119 -7.13 17.96 -11.85
C LEU A 119 -7.50 18.88 -13.03
N PHE A 120 -7.62 20.18 -12.77
CA PHE A 120 -8.03 21.20 -13.74
C PHE A 120 -7.00 21.50 -14.83
N TRP A 121 -5.78 20.94 -14.72
CA TRP A 121 -4.77 21.01 -15.78
C TRP A 121 -5.12 20.18 -17.02
N ILE A 122 -5.90 19.10 -16.86
CA ILE A 122 -6.33 18.23 -17.95
C ILE A 122 -7.41 18.94 -18.76
N ASP A 123 -8.47 19.33 -18.06
CA ASP A 123 -9.57 20.10 -18.62
C ASP A 123 -10.19 20.96 -17.51
N SER A 124 -10.48 22.22 -17.84
CA SER A 124 -11.02 23.22 -16.91
C SER A 124 -12.47 23.58 -17.25
N SER A 125 -13.14 22.78 -18.08
CA SER A 125 -14.52 23.05 -18.51
C SER A 125 -15.55 22.82 -17.40
N ASP A 126 -16.68 23.53 -17.51
CA ASP A 126 -17.84 23.42 -16.60
C ASP A 126 -18.34 21.97 -16.51
N THR A 127 -18.33 21.26 -17.63
CA THR A 127 -18.75 19.85 -17.68
C THR A 127 -17.82 18.98 -16.85
N THR A 128 -16.51 19.18 -16.96
CA THR A 128 -15.50 18.42 -16.22
C THR A 128 -15.59 18.69 -14.72
N LEU A 129 -15.84 19.95 -14.32
CA LEU A 129 -16.12 20.31 -12.93
C LEU A 129 -17.30 19.52 -12.35
N VAL A 130 -18.43 19.51 -13.06
CA VAL A 130 -19.63 18.79 -12.63
C VAL A 130 -19.39 17.29 -12.59
N VAL A 131 -18.72 16.73 -13.60
CA VAL A 131 -18.39 15.29 -13.68
C VAL A 131 -17.50 14.86 -12.51
N VAL A 132 -16.44 15.62 -12.20
CA VAL A 132 -15.55 15.31 -11.07
C VAL A 132 -16.32 15.36 -9.74
N CYS A 133 -17.16 16.36 -9.55
CA CYS A 133 -18.00 16.45 -8.34
C CYS A 133 -19.03 15.31 -8.27
N ALA A 134 -19.63 14.93 -9.40
CA ALA A 134 -20.57 13.80 -9.48
C ALA A 134 -19.89 12.46 -9.16
N ILE A 135 -18.68 12.22 -9.67
CA ILE A 135 -17.87 11.04 -9.32
C ILE A 135 -17.58 11.05 -7.81
N GLY A 136 -17.18 12.20 -7.25
CA GLY A 136 -16.97 12.36 -5.81
C GLY A 136 -18.23 12.04 -5.00
N ALA A 137 -19.39 12.52 -5.42
CA ALA A 137 -20.67 12.23 -4.79
C ALA A 137 -21.03 10.74 -4.85
N LEU A 138 -20.81 10.08 -5.99
CA LEU A 138 -21.02 8.63 -6.16
C LEU A 138 -20.10 7.80 -5.26
N LEU A 139 -18.83 8.19 -5.16
CA LEU A 139 -17.88 7.54 -4.25
C LEU A 139 -18.29 7.75 -2.79
N ALA A 140 -18.74 8.95 -2.41
CA ALA A 140 -19.24 9.23 -1.08
C ALA A 140 -20.49 8.40 -0.74
N LEU A 141 -21.39 8.21 -1.71
CA LEU A 141 -22.53 7.30 -1.58
C LEU A 141 -22.09 5.83 -1.43
N ALA A 142 -21.08 5.37 -2.16
CA ALA A 142 -20.55 4.02 -2.01
C ALA A 142 -19.95 3.78 -0.61
N VAL A 143 -19.24 4.77 -0.07
CA VAL A 143 -18.74 4.75 1.31
C VAL A 143 -19.89 4.73 2.32
N MET A 144 -20.91 5.57 2.10
CA MET A 144 -22.11 5.60 2.95
C MET A 144 -22.92 4.29 2.88
N ALA A 145 -22.98 3.64 1.71
CA ALA A 145 -23.60 2.33 1.54
C ALA A 145 -22.80 1.21 2.23
N GLY A 146 -21.54 1.46 2.61
CA GLY A 146 -20.71 0.51 3.33
C GLY A 146 -20.00 -0.49 2.42
N VAL A 147 -19.77 -0.17 1.15
CA VAL A 147 -18.98 -1.01 0.21
C VAL A 147 -17.56 -1.29 0.74
N THR A 148 -17.07 -0.47 1.67
CA THR A 148 -15.72 -0.52 2.24
C THR A 148 -15.62 -1.25 3.59
N ASN A 149 -16.72 -1.86 4.07
CA ASN A 149 -16.83 -2.44 5.41
C ASN A 149 -16.91 -3.97 5.39
#